data_AF-A0A833ARC5-F1
#
_entry.id   AF-A0A833ARC5-F1
#
_cell.length_a   1.000
_cell.length_b   1.000
_cell.length_c   1.000
_cell.angle_alpha   90.00
_cell.angle_beta   90.00
_cell.angle_gamma   90.00
#
_symmetry.space_group_name_H-M   'P 1'
#
loop_
_entity.id
_entity.type
_entity.pdbx_description
1 polymer ?
#
loop_
_entity_poly.entity_id
_entity_poly.type
_entity_poly.pdbx_seq_one_letter_code
_entity_poly.pdbx_strand_id
1 'polypeptide(L)' 'LNHIGAWDWFDAVVGSDAVKNHKPAPDVFLEAARQIGIDPAKCCAFEDSDMGIKSARAAGMDVVDVRKLV' A
#
# COMPACT_ATOMS: atom_id res chain seq x y z
N LEU A 1 14.83 -3.82 -0.94
CA LEU A 1 14.33 -5.17 -1.27
C LEU A 1 15.48 -6.13 -1.63
N ASN A 2 16.27 -5.91 -2.69
CA ASN A 2 17.42 -6.78 -3.03
C ASN A 2 18.42 -7.01 -1.88
N HIS A 3 18.84 -5.94 -1.19
CA HIS A 3 19.80 -6.03 -0.08
C HIS A 3 19.35 -6.90 1.10
N ILE A 4 18.05 -7.12 1.26
CA ILE A 4 17.47 -7.94 2.33
C ILE A 4 16.94 -9.29 1.82
N GLY A 5 17.17 -9.62 0.53
CA GLY A 5 16.74 -10.89 -0.07
C GLY A 5 15.22 -11.06 -0.21
N ALA A 6 14.46 -9.97 -0.24
CA ALA A 6 12.99 -10.02 -0.24
C ALA A 6 12.35 -9.66 -1.59
N TRP A 7 13.13 -9.52 -2.67
CA TRP A 7 12.59 -9.08 -3.96
C TRP A 7 11.52 -10.03 -4.50
N ASP A 8 11.78 -11.34 -4.43
CA ASP A 8 10.90 -12.36 -4.99
C ASP A 8 9.66 -12.65 -4.15
N TRP A 9 9.44 -11.91 -3.06
CA TRP A 9 8.24 -12.03 -2.22
C TRP A 9 7.08 -11.15 -2.70
N PHE A 10 7.35 -10.23 -3.63
CA PHE A 10 6.38 -9.23 -4.07
C PHE A 10 6.03 -9.46 -5.54
N ASP A 11 4.75 -9.70 -5.81
CA ASP A 11 4.23 -9.76 -7.19
C ASP A 11 4.30 -8.40 -7.92
N ALA A 12 4.29 -7.30 -7.15
CA ALA A 12 4.41 -5.93 -7.65
C ALA A 12 5.10 -5.02 -6.63
N VAL A 13 5.85 -4.03 -7.11
CA VAL A 13 6.48 -2.99 -6.29
C VAL A 13 6.13 -1.63 -6.88
N VAL A 14 5.40 -0.82 -6.12
CA VAL A 14 4.93 0.51 -6.56
C VAL A 14 5.56 1.58 -5.68
N GLY A 15 6.38 2.42 -6.28
CA GLY A 15 6.97 3.60 -5.63
C GLY A 15 6.13 4.86 -5.81
N SER A 16 6.51 5.93 -5.12
CA SER A 16 5.86 7.25 -5.26
C SER A 16 6.04 7.85 -6.66
N ASP A 17 7.08 7.45 -7.37
CA ASP A 17 7.40 7.83 -8.76
C ASP A 17 6.43 7.23 -9.78
N ALA A 18 5.70 6.18 -9.42
CA ALA A 18 4.70 5.55 -10.27
C ALA A 18 3.32 6.24 -10.21
N VAL A 19 3.13 7.24 -9.35
CA VAL A 19 1.81 7.87 -9.12
C VAL A 19 1.88 9.39 -9.16
N LYS A 20 0.78 10.00 -9.61
CA LYS A 20 0.67 11.46 -9.72
C LYS A 20 0.44 12.12 -8.36
N ASN A 21 -0.44 11.56 -7.54
CA ASN A 21 -0.76 12.12 -6.22
C ASN A 21 -0.18 11.23 -5.12
N HIS A 22 0.56 11.85 -4.20
CA HIS A 22 1.11 11.15 -3.05
C HIS A 22 0.10 11.06 -1.89
N LYS A 23 0.43 10.23 -0.89
CA LYS A 23 -0.35 10.11 0.35
C LYS A 23 -0.67 11.52 0.89
N PRO A 24 -1.95 11.82 1.17
CA PRO A 24 -3.00 10.89 1.55
C PRO A 24 -3.90 10.47 0.38
N ALA A 25 -3.56 10.82 -0.88
CA ALA A 25 -4.28 10.33 -2.04
C ALA A 25 -4.12 8.79 -2.14
N PRO A 26 -5.13 8.06 -2.65
CA PRO A 26 -5.14 6.59 -2.66
C PRO A 26 -4.28 5.97 -3.77
N ASP A 27 -3.72 6.79 -4.68
CA ASP A 27 -3.14 6.36 -5.95
C ASP A 27 -2.15 5.20 -5.82
N VAL A 28 -1.23 5.23 -4.84
CA VAL A 28 -0.21 4.17 -4.69
C VAL A 28 -0.81 2.81 -4.31
N PHE A 29 -1.87 2.79 -3.50
CA PHE A 29 -2.56 1.57 -3.10
C PHE A 29 -3.43 1.05 -4.24
N LEU A 30 -4.13 1.93 -4.96
CA LEU A 30 -4.91 1.57 -6.13
C LEU A 30 -4.03 1.01 -7.25
N GLU A 31 -2.87 1.61 -7.49
CA GLU A 31 -1.91 1.13 -8.48
C GLU A 31 -1.33 -0.24 -8.09
N ALA A 32 -0.97 -0.44 -6.82
CA ALA A 32 -0.53 -1.75 -6.34
C ALA A 32 -1.60 -2.83 -6.55
N ALA A 33 -2.84 -2.57 -6.14
CA ALA A 33 -3.99 -3.47 -6.34
C ALA A 33 -4.23 -3.78 -7.83
N ARG A 34 -4.12 -2.76 -8.70
CA ARG A 34 -4.23 -2.91 -10.14
C ARG A 34 -3.14 -3.82 -10.72
N GLN A 35 -1.88 -3.67 -10.28
CA GLN A 35 -0.77 -4.49 -10.79
C GLN A 35 -0.89 -5.96 -10.39
N ILE A 36 -1.40 -6.25 -9.18
CA ILE A 36 -1.64 -7.64 -8.73
C ILE A 36 -3.00 -8.19 -9.17
N GLY A 37 -3.86 -7.38 -9.78
CA GLY A 37 -5.18 -7.79 -10.30
C GLY A 37 -6.22 -8.10 -9.22
N ILE A 38 -6.11 -7.49 -8.04
CA ILE A 38 -7.00 -7.73 -6.89
C ILE A 38 -7.86 -6.49 -6.62
N ASP A 39 -9.14 -6.71 -6.27
CA ASP A 39 -10.05 -5.66 -5.82
C ASP A 39 -9.52 -5.02 -4.51
N PRO A 40 -9.37 -3.68 -4.43
CA PRO A 40 -8.92 -2.99 -3.21
C PRO A 40 -9.69 -3.38 -1.95
N ALA A 41 -11.00 -3.68 -2.04
CA ALA A 41 -11.81 -4.12 -0.90
C ALA A 41 -11.41 -5.51 -0.35
N LYS A 42 -10.53 -6.23 -1.05
CA LYS A 42 -9.93 -7.51 -0.61
C LYS A 42 -8.46 -7.37 -0.22
N CYS A 43 -7.94 -6.15 -0.19
CA CYS A 43 -6.56 -5.85 0.19
C CYS A 43 -6.49 -5.37 1.64
N CYS A 44 -5.37 -5.68 2.30
CA CYS A 44 -5.03 -5.19 3.63
C CYS A 44 -3.73 -4.40 3.56
N ALA A 45 -3.76 -3.14 3.99
CA ALA A 45 -2.60 -2.27 4.06
C ALA A 45 -2.03 -2.23 5.48
N PHE A 46 -0.72 -2.40 5.60
CA PHE A 46 0.01 -2.22 6.85
C PHE A 46 0.70 -0.86 6.83
N GLU A 47 0.37 0.01 7.78
CA GLU A 47 0.81 1.40 7.78
C GLU A 47 1.19 1.90 9.17
N ASP A 48 2.17 2.80 9.21
CA ASP A 48 2.70 3.43 10.42
C ASP A 48 2.47 4.94 10.46
N SER A 49 1.79 5.51 9.45
CA SER A 49 1.56 6.95 9.34
C SER A 49 0.08 7.29 9.16
N ASP A 50 -0.38 8.41 9.74
CA ASP A 50 -1.76 8.86 9.55
C ASP A 50 -2.08 9.16 8.08
N MET A 51 -1.09 9.63 7.32
CA MET A 51 -1.23 9.92 5.89
C MET A 51 -1.41 8.64 5.07
N GLY A 52 -0.65 7.59 5.40
CA GLY A 52 -0.77 6.28 4.77
C GLY A 52 -2.06 5.56 5.15
N ILE A 53 -2.46 5.59 6.43
CA ILE A 53 -3.76 5.04 6.88
C ILE A 53 -4.92 5.73 6.14
N LYS A 54 -4.89 7.06 6.00
CA LYS A 54 -5.91 7.80 5.24
C LYS A 54 -5.91 7.41 3.77
N SER A 55 -4.74 7.26 3.16
CA SER A 55 -4.57 6.84 1.77
C SER A 55 -5.13 5.45 1.50
N ALA A 56 -4.80 4.46 2.33
CA ALA A 56 -5.30 3.10 2.20
C ALA A 56 -6.82 3.01 2.41
N ARG A 57 -7.37 3.73 3.41
CA ARG A 57 -8.83 3.82 3.61
C ARG A 57 -9.53 4.48 2.43
N ALA A 58 -8.93 5.54 1.86
CA ALA A 58 -9.47 6.20 0.67
C ALA A 58 -9.44 5.28 -0.57
N ALA A 59 -8.51 4.31 -0.62
CA ALA A 59 -8.47 3.27 -1.64
C ALA A 59 -9.52 2.15 -1.42
N GLY A 60 -10.25 2.18 -0.32
CA GLY A 60 -11.24 1.15 0.03
C GLY A 60 -10.64 -0.12 0.65
N MET A 61 -9.40 -0.07 1.14
CA MET A 61 -8.71 -1.21 1.74
C MET A 61 -8.94 -1.30 3.26
N ASP A 62 -8.83 -2.52 3.80
CA ASP A 62 -8.63 -2.72 5.23
C ASP A 62 -7.25 -2.19 5.64
N VAL A 63 -7.11 -1.71 6.89
CA VAL A 63 -5.86 -1.12 7.38
C VAL A 63 -5.48 -1.63 8.76
N VAL A 64 -4.25 -2.11 8.87
CA VAL A 64 -3.58 -2.44 10.13
C VAL A 64 -2.62 -1.31 10.48
N ASP A 65 -2.89 -0.61 11.59
CA ASP A 65 -1.99 0.40 12.17
C ASP A 65 -0.90 -0.30 12.99
N VAL A 66 0.32 -0.39 12.44
CA VAL A 66 1.43 -1.14 13.07
C VAL A 66 2.12 -0.37 14.19
N ARG A 67 1.72 0.89 14.47
CA ARG A 67 2.22 1.61 15.66
C ARG A 67 1.59 1.07 16.94
N LYS A 68 0.36 0.58 16.85
CA LYS A 68 -0.42 0.05 17.96
C LYS A 68 -0.29 -1.47 18.00
N LEU A 69 0.94 -1.97 17.94
CA LEU A 69 1.21 -3.34 18.33
C LEU A 69 1.01 -3.38 19.84
N VAL A 70 -0.14 -3.93 20.26
CA VAL A 70 -0.40 -4.39 21.62
C VAL A 70 0.68 -5.36 22.08
#